data_AF-A0A3D9LHN5-F1
#
_entry.id   AF-A0A3D9LHN5-F1
#
_cell.length_a   1.000
_cell.length_b   1.000
_cell.length_c   1.000
_cell.angle_alpha   90.00
_cell.angle_beta   90.00
_cell.angle_gamma   90.00
#
_symmetry.space_group_name_H-M   'P 1'
#
loop_
_entity.id
_entity.type
_entity.pdbx_description
1 polymer ?
#
loop_
_entity_poly.entity_id
_entity_poly.type
_entity_poly.pdbx_seq_one_letter_code
_entity_poly.pdbx_strand_id
1 'polypeptide(L)'
;MKLNKTTELNLRNLKNETEIETELELAQWLKDNCYPMNSYSINGNFIYEGCGIENNGGLYQWYYTERGEKTTLEYFPTEKDAVKYALKQIKADEHANRNGIGIFKEKEEVERIISELNKREVEYWTDRIPYGGINDWRTRIFVIGCGIKKVTDLIQNGEKTA
;
A
#
# COMPACT_ATOMS: atom_id res chain seq x y z
N MET A 1 -17.39 -36.25 -21.64
CA MET A 1 -16.96 -35.95 -20.27
C MET A 1 -17.18 -34.46 -20.05
N LYS A 2 -18.18 -34.09 -19.25
CA LYS A 2 -18.55 -32.68 -19.03
C LYS A 2 -17.51 -32.07 -18.07
N LEU A 3 -16.73 -31.09 -18.54
CA LEU A 3 -15.89 -30.28 -17.67
C LEU A 3 -16.80 -29.43 -16.78
N ASN A 4 -16.52 -29.45 -15.48
CA ASN A 4 -17.31 -28.82 -14.43
C ASN A 4 -17.29 -27.29 -14.56
N LYS A 5 -18.47 -26.67 -14.41
CA LYS A 5 -18.71 -25.21 -14.35
C LYS A 5 -18.04 -24.46 -13.16
N THR A 6 -17.11 -25.10 -12.46
CA THR A 6 -16.49 -24.55 -11.23
C THR A 6 -15.11 -23.94 -11.50
N THR A 7 -14.56 -24.08 -12.70
CA THR A 7 -13.25 -23.52 -13.08
C THR A 7 -13.32 -22.16 -13.79
N GLU A 8 -14.52 -21.58 -13.96
CA GLU A 8 -14.72 -20.27 -14.61
C GLU A 8 -14.76 -19.07 -13.65
N LEU A 9 -14.53 -19.28 -12.34
CA LEU A 9 -14.40 -18.18 -11.37
C LEU A 9 -12.95 -18.08 -10.87
N ASN A 10 -12.05 -17.48 -11.65
CA ASN A 10 -10.84 -16.74 -11.19
C ASN A 10 -9.86 -16.34 -12.31
N LEU A 11 -10.34 -16.07 -13.52
CA LEU A 11 -9.62 -15.15 -14.40
C LEU A 11 -10.13 -13.75 -14.09
N ARG A 12 -9.65 -13.16 -12.97
CA ARG A 12 -9.71 -11.71 -12.85
C ARG A 12 -8.91 -11.16 -14.02
N ASN A 13 -9.58 -10.53 -14.97
CA ASN A 13 -8.92 -9.72 -15.98
C ASN A 13 -8.10 -8.66 -15.25
N LEU A 14 -6.82 -8.95 -14.98
CA LEU A 14 -5.87 -7.97 -14.53
C LEU A 14 -5.70 -7.01 -15.70
N LYS A 15 -6.42 -5.88 -15.64
CA LYS A 15 -6.24 -4.80 -16.60
C LYS A 15 -4.77 -4.41 -16.61
N ASN A 16 -4.22 -4.26 -17.80
CA ASN A 16 -2.87 -3.74 -17.95
C ASN A 16 -2.84 -2.28 -17.48
N GLU A 17 -1.70 -1.79 -17.00
CA GLU A 17 -1.55 -0.42 -16.48
C GLU A 17 -2.04 0.66 -17.44
N THR A 18 -1.95 0.40 -18.75
CA THR A 18 -2.41 1.29 -19.83
C THR A 18 -3.93 1.38 -19.97
N GLU A 19 -4.68 0.48 -19.33
CA GLU A 19 -6.14 0.32 -19.41
C GLU A 19 -6.87 0.82 -18.16
N ILE A 20 -6.14 1.38 -17.19
CA ILE A 20 -6.68 1.97 -15.96
C ILE A 20 -7.10 3.41 -16.27
N GLU A 21 -8.40 3.66 -16.26
CA GLU A 21 -8.97 4.96 -16.65
C GLU A 21 -9.80 5.60 -15.53
N THR A 22 -10.19 4.84 -14.52
CA THR A 22 -11.00 5.32 -13.39
C THR A 22 -10.30 5.11 -12.03
N GLU A 23 -10.67 5.90 -11.03
CA GLU A 23 -10.19 5.75 -9.66
C GLU A 23 -10.53 4.36 -9.11
N LEU A 24 -11.71 3.82 -9.45
CA LEU A 24 -12.12 2.48 -9.06
C LEU A 24 -11.18 1.39 -9.60
N GLU A 25 -10.78 1.50 -10.87
CA GLU A 25 -9.84 0.57 -11.48
C GLU A 25 -8.45 0.70 -10.88
N LEU A 26 -8.00 1.93 -10.59
CA LEU A 26 -6.72 2.16 -9.93
C LEU A 26 -6.72 1.56 -8.52
N ALA A 27 -7.76 1.80 -7.73
CA ALA A 27 -7.90 1.22 -6.40
C ALA A 27 -7.88 -0.32 -6.45
N GLN A 28 -8.56 -0.92 -7.43
CA GLN A 28 -8.56 -2.37 -7.62
C GLN A 28 -7.17 -2.88 -8.03
N TRP A 29 -6.48 -2.19 -8.93
CA TRP A 29 -5.12 -2.54 -9.33
C TRP A 29 -4.15 -2.46 -8.15
N LEU A 30 -4.20 -1.40 -7.33
CA LEU A 30 -3.38 -1.24 -6.13
C LEU A 30 -3.60 -2.41 -5.16
N LYS A 31 -4.87 -2.78 -4.94
CA LYS A 31 -5.24 -3.92 -4.10
C LYS A 31 -4.73 -5.25 -4.63
N ASP A 32 -4.91 -5.51 -5.93
CA ASP A 32 -4.46 -6.77 -6.55
C ASP A 32 -2.93 -6.90 -6.53
N ASN A 33 -2.22 -5.76 -6.63
CA ASN A 33 -0.75 -5.67 -6.55
C ASN A 33 -0.20 -5.42 -5.14
N CYS A 34 -1.07 -5.46 -4.12
CA CYS A 34 -0.70 -5.38 -2.70
C CYS A 34 -0.01 -4.06 -2.28
N TYR A 35 -0.41 -2.94 -2.86
CA TYR A 35 -0.05 -1.61 -2.38
C TYR A 35 -0.90 -1.26 -1.14
N PRO A 36 -0.29 -0.96 0.02
CA PRO A 36 -1.04 -0.47 1.18
C PRO A 36 -1.57 0.95 0.91
N MET A 37 -2.90 1.08 0.81
CA MET A 37 -3.57 2.36 0.53
C MET A 37 -3.67 3.28 1.76
N ASN A 38 -2.68 3.22 2.67
CA ASN A 38 -2.70 3.98 3.93
C ASN A 38 -2.28 5.46 3.73
N SER A 39 -1.53 5.73 2.66
CA SER A 39 -1.04 7.07 2.29
C SER A 39 -1.60 7.55 0.95
N TYR A 40 -2.55 6.81 0.40
CA TYR A 40 -3.17 7.12 -0.89
C TYR A 40 -4.68 7.00 -0.80
N SER A 41 -5.37 8.13 -0.93
CA SER A 41 -6.82 8.23 -1.03
C SER A 41 -7.23 8.14 -2.49
N ILE A 42 -7.49 6.92 -2.95
CA ILE A 42 -7.93 6.61 -4.30
C ILE A 42 -9.32 6.00 -4.21
N ASN A 43 -10.27 6.53 -4.97
CA ASN A 43 -11.67 6.12 -4.90
C ASN A 43 -12.29 6.32 -3.50
N GLY A 44 -11.89 7.42 -2.83
CA GLY A 44 -12.55 7.94 -1.63
C GLY A 44 -12.23 7.25 -0.30
N ASN A 45 -11.17 6.44 -0.19
CA ASN A 45 -10.74 5.92 1.13
C ASN A 45 -10.14 7.03 2.00
N PHE A 46 -10.41 6.99 3.30
CA PHE A 46 -9.85 7.95 4.24
C PHE A 46 -8.35 7.70 4.47
N ILE A 47 -7.57 8.78 4.52
CA ILE A 47 -6.16 8.80 4.95
C ILE A 47 -5.95 9.96 5.93
N TYR A 48 -5.04 9.78 6.89
CA TYR A 48 -4.61 10.86 7.80
C TYR A 48 -3.58 11.78 7.16
N GLU A 49 -2.72 11.19 6.34
CA GLU A 49 -1.61 11.86 5.68
C GLU A 49 -1.32 11.14 4.36
N GLY A 50 -1.00 11.90 3.31
CA GLY A 50 -0.57 11.39 2.02
C GLY A 50 -1.31 12.05 0.87
N CYS A 51 -1.33 11.39 -0.28
CA CYS A 51 -1.89 11.96 -1.51
C CYS A 51 -3.26 11.35 -1.87
N GLY A 52 -4.02 12.02 -2.73
CA GLY A 52 -5.26 11.46 -3.23
C GLY A 52 -5.77 12.13 -4.49
N ILE A 53 -6.77 11.48 -5.10
CA ILE A 53 -7.57 12.08 -6.17
C ILE A 53 -8.89 12.56 -5.56
N GLU A 54 -9.35 13.73 -5.99
CA GLU A 54 -10.73 14.16 -5.77
C GLU A 54 -11.28 14.86 -7.00
N ASN A 55 -12.62 14.85 -7.13
CA ASN A 55 -13.34 15.59 -8.15
C ASN A 55 -14.08 16.77 -7.49
N ASN A 56 -13.70 17.98 -7.88
CA ASN A 56 -14.36 19.20 -7.44
C ASN A 56 -15.03 19.90 -8.62
N GLY A 57 -16.35 19.70 -8.76
CA GLY A 57 -17.15 20.38 -9.78
C GLY A 57 -16.81 19.98 -11.22
N GLY A 58 -16.30 18.76 -11.45
CA GLY A 58 -15.90 18.26 -12.77
C GLY A 58 -14.42 18.44 -13.09
N LEU A 59 -13.65 19.10 -12.20
CA LEU A 59 -12.20 19.20 -12.30
C LEU A 59 -11.54 18.23 -11.32
N TYR A 60 -10.75 17.31 -11.84
CA TYR A 60 -10.02 16.34 -11.02
C TYR A 60 -8.76 16.98 -10.44
N GLN A 61 -8.42 16.61 -9.22
CA GLN A 61 -7.31 17.19 -8.47
C GLN A 61 -6.46 16.07 -7.87
N TRP A 62 -5.15 16.16 -8.06
CA TRP A 62 -4.20 15.42 -7.23
C TRP A 62 -3.82 16.31 -6.06
N TYR A 63 -4.08 15.86 -4.84
CA TYR A 63 -3.81 16.64 -3.62
C TYR A 63 -2.86 15.90 -2.69
N TYR A 64 -2.23 16.64 -1.79
CA TYR A 64 -1.62 16.13 -0.57
C TYR A 64 -2.43 16.60 0.64
N THR A 65 -2.54 15.75 1.66
CA THR A 65 -3.15 16.10 2.94
C THR A 65 -2.26 15.67 4.10
N GLU A 66 -2.24 16.47 5.15
CA GLU A 66 -1.67 16.12 6.45
C GLU A 66 -2.57 16.71 7.54
N ARG A 67 -3.02 15.86 8.48
CA ARG A 67 -3.82 16.30 9.65
C ARG A 67 -5.06 17.12 9.29
N GLY A 68 -5.68 16.83 8.15
CA GLY A 68 -6.90 17.48 7.66
C GLY A 68 -6.65 18.75 6.84
N GLU A 69 -5.43 19.28 6.80
CA GLU A 69 -5.05 20.33 5.87
C GLU A 69 -4.80 19.71 4.50
N LYS A 70 -5.31 20.32 3.44
CA LYS A 70 -5.21 19.82 2.08
C LYS A 70 -4.64 20.87 1.14
N THR A 71 -3.69 20.45 0.31
CA THR A 71 -3.09 21.26 -0.75
C THR A 71 -3.23 20.54 -2.08
N THR A 72 -3.89 21.19 -3.05
CA THR A 72 -3.92 20.69 -4.43
C THR A 72 -2.54 20.87 -5.07
N LEU A 73 -2.00 19.79 -5.61
CA LEU A 73 -0.70 19.76 -6.26
C LEU A 73 -0.82 19.88 -7.78
N GLU A 74 -1.84 19.24 -8.37
CA GLU A 74 -2.08 19.25 -9.82
C GLU A 74 -3.57 19.16 -10.15
N TYR A 75 -3.94 19.63 -11.34
CA TYR A 75 -5.32 19.62 -11.86
C TYR A 75 -5.42 18.86 -13.19
N PHE A 76 -6.55 18.18 -13.39
CA PHE A 76 -6.81 17.38 -14.59
C PHE A 76 -8.23 17.56 -15.11
N PRO A 77 -8.43 17.67 -16.43
CA PRO A 77 -9.75 17.82 -17.02
C PRO A 77 -10.55 16.51 -17.05
N THR A 78 -9.89 15.36 -16.92
CA THR A 78 -10.53 14.04 -16.97
C THR A 78 -10.02 13.13 -15.87
N GLU A 79 -10.85 12.18 -15.45
CA GLU A 79 -10.48 11.14 -14.47
C GLU A 79 -9.28 10.34 -14.95
N LYS A 80 -9.30 9.95 -16.22
CA LYS A 80 -8.25 9.17 -16.88
C LYS A 80 -6.88 9.82 -16.78
N ASP A 81 -6.80 11.14 -16.94
CA ASP A 81 -5.53 11.85 -16.83
C ASP A 81 -5.05 11.92 -15.37
N ALA A 82 -5.96 12.17 -14.42
CA ALA A 82 -5.64 12.15 -13.00
C ALA A 82 -5.16 10.76 -12.53
N VAL A 83 -5.84 9.71 -12.96
CA VAL A 83 -5.52 8.31 -12.65
C VAL A 83 -4.15 7.90 -13.21
N LYS A 84 -3.85 8.26 -14.46
CA LYS A 84 -2.52 8.02 -15.05
C LYS A 84 -1.42 8.74 -14.30
N TYR A 85 -1.68 9.99 -13.91
CA TYR A 85 -0.73 10.76 -13.11
C TYR A 85 -0.51 10.10 -11.75
N ALA A 86 -1.59 9.77 -11.03
CA ALA A 86 -1.53 9.12 -9.72
C ALA A 86 -0.78 7.79 -9.77
N LEU A 87 -1.08 6.91 -10.73
CA LEU A 87 -0.37 5.64 -10.90
C LEU A 87 1.13 5.86 -11.08
N LYS A 88 1.53 6.85 -11.89
CA LYS A 88 2.94 7.20 -12.07
C LYS A 88 3.57 7.67 -10.76
N GLN A 89 2.91 8.53 -9.99
CA GLN A 89 3.43 9.02 -8.71
C GLN A 89 3.57 7.89 -7.68
N ILE A 90 2.53 7.06 -7.53
CA ILE A 90 2.52 5.93 -6.60
C ILE A 90 3.63 4.93 -6.93
N LYS A 91 3.88 4.66 -8.22
CA LYS A 91 4.98 3.77 -8.63
C LYS A 91 6.37 4.37 -8.44
N ALA A 92 6.49 5.69 -8.46
CA ALA A 92 7.75 6.39 -8.24
C ALA A 92 8.09 6.52 -6.75
N ASP A 93 7.11 6.39 -5.85
CA ASP A 93 7.31 6.36 -4.41
C ASP A 93 7.86 5.00 -3.96
N GLU A 94 9.11 4.99 -3.47
CA GLU A 94 9.80 3.79 -2.97
C GLU A 94 9.17 3.19 -1.70
N HIS A 95 8.28 3.94 -1.03
CA HIS A 95 7.57 3.50 0.16
C HIS A 95 6.16 2.96 -0.15
N ALA A 96 5.57 3.34 -1.28
CA ALA A 96 4.18 3.03 -1.61
C ALA A 96 3.85 1.53 -1.64
N ASN A 97 4.83 0.68 -1.92
CA ASN A 97 4.66 -0.77 -1.98
C ASN A 97 5.14 -1.51 -0.71
N ARG A 98 5.38 -0.79 0.40
CA ARG A 98 5.90 -1.36 1.66
C ARG A 98 4.76 -1.70 2.63
N ASN A 99 4.44 -2.98 2.78
CA ASN A 99 3.45 -3.47 3.74
C ASN A 99 4.10 -3.67 5.12
N GLY A 100 3.80 -2.82 6.09
CA GLY A 100 4.31 -2.96 7.46
C GLY A 100 3.78 -4.23 8.12
N ILE A 101 4.68 -5.06 8.66
CA ILE A 101 4.32 -6.28 9.40
C ILE A 101 4.54 -6.14 10.92
N GLY A 102 5.23 -5.09 11.37
CA GLY A 102 5.37 -4.84 12.81
C GLY A 102 6.45 -3.83 13.17
N ILE A 103 6.48 -3.49 14.47
CA ILE A 103 7.47 -2.62 15.11
C ILE A 103 8.03 -3.38 16.33
N PHE A 104 9.27 -3.82 16.22
CA PHE A 104 9.90 -4.76 17.14
C PHE A 104 10.97 -4.08 17.97
N LYS A 105 11.00 -4.38 19.27
CA LYS A 105 12.00 -3.84 20.20
C LYS A 105 13.18 -4.78 20.36
N GLU A 106 12.89 -6.06 20.59
CA GLU A 106 13.90 -7.06 20.93
C GLU A 106 14.65 -7.53 19.68
N LYS A 107 15.97 -7.61 19.78
CA LYS A 107 16.85 -7.96 18.66
C LYS A 107 16.60 -9.39 18.18
N GLU A 108 16.41 -10.31 19.11
CA GLU A 108 16.17 -11.72 18.84
C GLU A 108 14.87 -11.93 18.05
N GLU A 109 13.85 -11.12 18.33
CA GLU A 109 12.59 -11.16 17.58
C GLU A 109 12.77 -10.65 16.15
N VAL A 110 13.50 -9.54 15.97
CA VAL A 110 13.85 -9.04 14.62
C VAL A 110 14.60 -10.08 13.82
N GLU A 111 15.61 -10.73 14.41
CA GLU A 111 16.41 -11.77 13.75
C GLU A 111 15.54 -12.99 13.38
N ARG A 112 14.62 -13.39 14.27
CA ARG A 112 13.66 -14.47 13.99
C ARG A 112 12.75 -14.13 12.81
N ILE A 113 12.17 -12.92 12.79
CA ILE A 113 11.29 -12.48 11.70
C ILE A 113 12.07 -12.44 10.37
N ILE A 114 13.26 -11.83 10.35
CA ILE A 114 14.11 -11.78 9.14
C ILE A 114 14.47 -13.19 8.65
N SER A 115 14.79 -14.11 9.56
CA SER A 115 15.06 -15.51 9.19
C SER A 115 13.85 -16.16 8.49
N GLU A 116 12.64 -15.94 9.00
CA GLU A 116 11.41 -16.44 8.38
C GLU A 116 11.13 -15.81 7.01
N LEU A 117 11.36 -14.49 6.85
CA LEU A 117 11.22 -13.81 5.56
C LEU A 117 12.19 -14.39 4.52
N ASN A 118 13.45 -14.61 4.91
CA ASN A 118 14.47 -15.21 4.05
C ASN A 118 14.11 -16.64 3.63
N LYS A 119 13.65 -17.49 4.57
CA LYS A 119 13.21 -18.86 4.26
C LYS A 119 12.05 -18.92 3.26
N ARG A 120 11.21 -17.88 3.22
CA ARG A 120 10.02 -17.78 2.35
C ARG A 120 10.30 -17.02 1.05
N GLU A 121 11.55 -16.59 0.85
CA GLU A 121 11.99 -15.78 -0.29
C GLU A 121 11.09 -14.54 -0.43
N VAL A 122 10.92 -13.82 0.67
CA VAL A 122 10.11 -12.60 0.75
C VAL A 122 11.04 -11.40 0.84
N GLU A 123 10.95 -10.51 -0.15
CA GLU A 123 11.65 -9.23 -0.12
C GLU A 123 11.10 -8.33 0.98
N TYR A 124 12.00 -7.66 1.70
CA TYR A 124 11.66 -6.85 2.85
C TYR A 124 12.56 -5.62 2.96
N TRP A 125 12.09 -4.64 3.73
CA TRP A 125 12.85 -3.46 4.11
C TRP A 125 12.70 -3.22 5.62
N THR A 126 13.75 -2.70 6.26
CA THR A 126 13.75 -2.39 7.69
C THR A 126 14.42 -1.08 7.97
N ASP A 127 13.96 -0.39 9.02
CA ASP A 127 14.68 0.73 9.61
C ASP A 127 14.51 0.76 11.13
N ARG A 128 15.35 1.58 11.79
CA ARG A 128 15.29 1.81 13.24
C ARG A 128 14.81 3.22 13.52
N ILE A 129 13.82 3.34 14.39
CA ILE A 129 13.23 4.61 14.79
C ILE A 129 13.25 4.79 16.32
N PRO A 130 13.37 6.02 16.83
CA PRO A 130 13.23 6.32 18.26
C PRO A 130 11.74 6.43 18.64
N TYR A 131 11.06 5.28 18.77
CA TYR A 131 9.60 5.20 18.92
C TYR A 131 9.08 5.92 20.19
N GLY A 132 9.68 5.62 21.35
CA GLY A 132 9.37 6.26 22.64
C GLY A 132 10.39 7.32 23.06
N GLY A 133 11.16 7.86 22.11
CA GLY A 133 12.28 8.77 22.36
C GLY A 133 13.65 8.10 22.27
N ILE A 134 14.71 8.83 22.64
CA ILE A 134 16.10 8.46 22.33
C ILE A 134 16.59 7.13 22.95
N ASN A 135 15.86 6.61 23.94
CA ASN A 135 16.17 5.34 24.62
C ASN A 135 15.23 4.18 24.24
N ASP A 136 14.20 4.41 23.42
CA ASP A 136 13.27 3.37 22.96
C ASP A 136 13.36 3.23 21.44
N TRP A 137 14.46 2.62 21.00
CA TRP A 137 14.68 2.32 19.58
C TRP A 137 13.97 1.03 19.19
N ARG A 138 13.16 1.10 18.14
CA ARG A 138 12.45 -0.05 17.59
C ARG A 138 12.76 -0.21 16.11
N THR A 139 12.76 -1.45 15.65
CA THR A 139 12.93 -1.80 14.25
C THR A 139 11.55 -1.98 13.61
N ARG A 140 11.25 -1.20 12.58
CA ARG A 140 10.08 -1.47 11.75
C ARG A 140 10.47 -2.47 10.67
N ILE A 141 9.58 -3.40 10.38
CA ILE A 141 9.77 -4.37 9.31
C ILE A 141 8.62 -4.24 8.33
N PHE A 142 8.97 -4.15 7.06
CA PHE A 142 8.05 -4.04 5.94
C PHE A 142 8.34 -5.14 4.92
N VAL A 143 7.29 -5.66 4.30
CA VAL A 143 7.38 -6.61 3.20
C VAL A 143 6.94 -5.93 1.91
N ILE A 144 7.64 -6.22 0.81
CA ILE A 144 7.39 -5.58 -0.47
C ILE A 144 6.25 -6.28 -1.21
N GLY A 145 5.24 -5.49 -1.62
CA GLY A 145 4.09 -5.94 -2.39
C GLY A 145 3.46 -7.22 -1.89
N CYS A 146 3.17 -8.13 -2.82
CA CYS A 146 2.42 -9.34 -2.48
C CYS A 146 3.19 -10.40 -1.68
N GLY A 147 4.43 -10.12 -1.27
CA GLY A 147 5.12 -10.90 -0.23
C GLY A 147 4.29 -10.98 1.05
N ILE A 148 3.47 -9.95 1.35
CA ILE A 148 2.59 -9.90 2.53
C ILE A 148 1.67 -11.12 2.64
N LYS A 149 1.23 -11.67 1.51
CA LYS A 149 0.33 -12.84 1.46
C LYS A 149 1.01 -14.13 1.95
N LYS A 150 2.35 -14.18 1.98
CA LYS A 150 3.13 -15.35 2.45
C LYS A 150 3.47 -15.30 3.94
N VAL A 151 3.16 -14.18 4.61
CA VAL A 151 3.67 -13.88 5.96
C VAL A 151 2.58 -13.37 6.90
N THR A 152 1.32 -13.72 6.63
CA THR A 152 0.18 -13.26 7.44
C THR A 152 0.29 -13.70 8.90
N ASP A 153 0.98 -14.80 9.18
CA ASP A 153 1.30 -15.31 10.52
C ASP A 153 2.39 -14.51 11.25
N LEU A 154 3.18 -13.70 10.52
CA LEU A 154 4.24 -12.88 11.08
C LEU A 154 3.79 -11.44 11.37
N ILE A 155 2.57 -11.07 10.97
CA ILE A 155 2.05 -9.72 11.18
C ILE A 155 1.77 -9.54 12.67
N GLN A 156 2.42 -8.55 13.26
CA GLN A 156 2.17 -8.11 14.62
C GLN A 156 0.75 -7.51 14.67
N ASN A 157 -0.18 -8.27 15.21
CA ASN A 157 -1.49 -7.74 15.58
C ASN A 157 -1.26 -6.65 16.62
N GLY A 158 -1.88 -5.48 16.45
CA GLY A 158 -1.70 -4.29 17.28
C GLY A 158 -2.15 -4.42 18.74
N GLU A 159 -1.94 -5.58 19.37
CA GLU A 159 -1.95 -5.72 20.82
C GLU A 159 -0.82 -4.87 21.40
N LYS A 160 -1.19 -3.61 21.66
CA LYS A 160 -0.64 -2.66 22.60
C LYS A 160 0.49 -3.25 23.46
N THR A 161 1.73 -3.12 23.00
CA THR A 161 2.82 -2.89 23.95
C THR A 161 2.74 -1.43 24.38
N ALA A 162 1.80 -1.19 25.30
CA ALA A 162 1.79 -0.02 26.17
C ALA A 162 3.11 0.05 26.96
#